data_AF-A0A9E3BDI9-F1
#
_entry.id   AF-A0A9E3BDI9-F1
#
_cell.length_a   1.000
_cell.length_b   1.000
_cell.length_c   1.000
_cell.angle_alpha   90.00
_cell.angle_beta   90.00
_cell.angle_gamma   90.00
#
_symmetry.space_group_name_H-M   'P 1'
#
loop_
_entity.id
_entity.type
_entity.pdbx_description
1 polymer ?
#
loop_
_entity_poly.entity_id
_entity_poly.type
_entity_poly.pdbx_seq_one_letter_code
_entity_poly.pdbx_strand_id
1 'polypeptide(L)' 'KPFSQLKLADLDIDPAQVGEAGARERVLTIGTAEARAAGQVIKDDGNAAQHIADFLQKYQLI' A
#
# COMPACT_ATOMS: atom_id res chain seq x y z
N LYS A 1 34.82 -16.41 0.85
CA LYS A 1 34.38 -16.88 -0.48
C LYS A 1 34.25 -15.64 -1.37
N PRO A 2 34.94 -15.54 -2.53
CA PRO A 2 34.86 -14.33 -3.35
C PRO A 2 33.52 -14.25 -4.06
N PHE A 3 32.99 -13.03 -4.23
CA PHE A 3 31.84 -12.75 -5.08
C PHE A 3 32.32 -12.19 -6.42
N SER A 4 31.61 -12.52 -7.49
CA SER A 4 31.79 -11.93 -8.81
C SER A 4 30.73 -10.86 -9.04
N GLN A 5 31.11 -9.79 -9.72
CA GLN A 5 30.22 -8.72 -10.16
C GLN A 5 30.09 -8.79 -11.67
N LEU A 6 28.86 -8.82 -12.17
CA LEU A 6 28.54 -8.83 -13.60
C LEU A 6 27.79 -7.55 -13.98
N LYS A 7 28.04 -7.08 -15.19
CA LYS A 7 27.34 -5.98 -15.85
C LYS A 7 26.26 -6.53 -16.78
N LEU A 8 25.35 -5.67 -17.23
CA LEU A 8 24.32 -6.04 -18.22
C LEU A 8 24.94 -6.60 -19.52
N ALA A 9 26.06 -6.02 -19.96
CA ALA A 9 26.78 -6.47 -21.14
C ALA A 9 27.35 -7.90 -20.99
N ASP A 10 27.75 -8.29 -19.77
CA ASP A 10 28.24 -9.66 -19.51
C ASP A 10 27.11 -10.71 -19.61
N LEU A 11 25.86 -10.24 -19.64
CA LEU A 11 24.63 -11.04 -19.69
C LEU A 11 23.85 -10.87 -21.01
N ASP A 12 24.36 -10.07 -21.96
CA ASP A 12 23.70 -9.73 -23.22
C ASP A 12 22.28 -9.13 -23.04
N ILE A 13 22.11 -8.32 -21.99
CA ILE A 13 20.83 -7.65 -21.69
C ILE A 13 20.86 -6.23 -22.24
N ASP A 14 19.89 -5.90 -23.09
CA ASP A 14 19.68 -4.53 -23.59
C ASP A 14 19.31 -3.60 -22.42
N PRO A 15 20.08 -2.52 -22.17
CA PRO A 15 19.76 -1.53 -21.14
C PRO A 15 18.37 -0.92 -21.25
N ALA A 16 17.78 -0.85 -22.46
CA ALA A 16 16.44 -0.33 -22.67
C ALA A 16 15.33 -1.23 -22.12
N GLN A 17 15.63 -2.50 -21.82
CA GLN A 17 14.67 -3.45 -21.26
C GLN A 17 14.64 -3.48 -19.73
N VAL A 18 15.53 -2.75 -19.06
CA VAL A 18 15.70 -2.80 -17.61
C VAL A 18 15.75 -1.41 -16.99
N GLY A 19 15.70 -1.36 -15.65
CA GLY A 19 15.69 -0.10 -14.91
C GLY A 19 14.47 0.76 -15.25
N GLU A 20 14.62 2.08 -15.13
CA GLU A 20 13.54 3.03 -15.45
C GLU A 20 13.18 3.00 -16.95
N ALA A 21 14.15 2.79 -17.84
CA ALA A 21 13.93 2.78 -19.29
C ALA A 21 13.01 1.63 -19.75
N GLY A 22 13.13 0.47 -19.12
CA GLY A 22 12.28 -0.69 -19.40
C GLY A 22 10.99 -0.77 -18.57
N ALA A 23 10.77 0.16 -17.64
CA ALA A 23 9.63 0.12 -16.74
C ALA A 23 8.33 0.49 -17.48
N ARG A 24 7.26 -0.29 -17.24
CA ARG A 24 5.92 -0.02 -17.80
C ARG A 24 5.11 0.98 -16.97
N GLU A 25 5.60 1.29 -15.78
CA GLU A 25 4.96 2.15 -14.80
C GLU A 25 6.00 3.07 -14.17
N ARG A 26 5.54 4.22 -13.68
CA ARG A 26 6.38 5.20 -12.99
C ARG A 26 5.67 5.70 -11.74
N VAL A 27 6.43 5.80 -10.66
CA VAL A 27 5.97 6.45 -9.42
C VAL A 27 5.86 7.96 -9.68
N LEU A 28 4.64 8.50 -9.61
CA LEU A 28 4.41 9.94 -9.80
C LEU A 28 4.62 10.73 -8.50
N THR A 29 4.20 10.15 -7.37
CA THR A 29 4.25 10.78 -6.05
C THR A 29 4.38 9.73 -4.97
N ILE A 30 5.03 10.09 -3.86
CA ILE A 30 5.09 9.28 -2.65
C ILE A 30 4.53 10.14 -1.51
N GLY A 31 3.63 9.57 -0.72
CA GLY A 31 3.01 10.23 0.43
C GLY A 31 2.98 9.30 1.63
N THR A 32 2.96 9.89 2.83
CA THR A 32 2.77 9.14 4.07
C THR A 32 1.30 8.83 4.27
N ALA A 33 0.98 7.60 4.67
CA ALA A 33 -0.38 7.27 5.09
C ALA A 33 -0.78 8.07 6.34
N GLU A 34 -2.06 8.44 6.41
CA GLU A 34 -2.61 9.10 7.59
C GLU A 34 -2.54 8.20 8.82
N ALA A 35 -2.34 8.79 10.00
CA ALA A 35 -2.41 8.07 11.25
C ALA A 35 -3.83 7.55 11.48
N ARG A 36 -3.97 6.35 12.05
CA ARG A 36 -5.30 5.82 12.38
C ARG A 36 -5.98 6.73 13.40
N ALA A 37 -7.24 7.07 13.12
CA ALA A 37 -8.08 7.74 14.09
C ALA A 37 -8.33 6.82 15.31
N ALA A 38 -8.57 7.43 16.47
CA ALA A 38 -9.00 6.69 17.64
C ALA A 38 -10.34 5.99 17.39
N GLY A 39 -10.50 4.79 17.95
CA GLY A 39 -11.77 4.08 17.94
C GLY A 39 -12.83 4.80 18.76
N GLN A 40 -14.09 4.41 18.57
CA GLN A 40 -15.22 4.92 19.35
C GLN A 40 -15.54 3.94 20.48
N VAL A 41 -15.78 4.47 21.67
CA VAL A 41 -16.27 3.68 22.81
C VAL A 41 -17.77 3.94 22.91
N ILE A 42 -18.58 2.92 22.62
CA ILE A 42 -20.04 2.98 22.72
C ILE A 42 -20.43 2.28 24.01
N LYS A 43 -21.09 3.01 24.92
CA LYS A 43 -21.70 2.42 26.11
C LYS A 43 -23.05 1.85 25.72
N ASP A 44 -23.33 0.63 26.17
CA ASP A 44 -24.63 0.01 25.94
C ASP A 44 -25.68 0.57 26.90
N ASP A 45 -26.64 1.30 26.33
CA ASP A 45 -27.84 1.83 26.98
C ASP A 45 -29.13 1.24 26.35
N GLY A 46 -28.99 0.17 25.55
CA GLY A 46 -30.06 -0.45 24.78
C GLY A 46 -30.10 -0.10 23.29
N ASN A 47 -29.26 0.84 22.80
CA ASN A 47 -29.19 1.19 21.38
C ASN A 47 -27.85 0.83 20.70
N ALA A 48 -26.89 0.21 21.40
CA ALA A 48 -25.52 0.04 20.90
C ALA A 48 -25.42 -0.72 19.56
N ALA A 49 -26.30 -1.69 19.32
CA ALA A 49 -26.34 -2.43 18.05
C ALA A 49 -26.63 -1.52 16.85
N GLN A 50 -27.51 -0.52 17.01
CA GLN A 50 -27.81 0.46 15.97
C GLN A 50 -26.58 1.32 15.67
N HIS A 51 -25.89 1.83 16.70
CA HIS A 51 -24.67 2.64 16.51
C HIS A 51 -23.56 1.88 15.79
N ILE A 52 -23.42 0.57 16.06
CA ILE A 52 -22.45 -0.27 15.37
C ILE A 52 -22.85 -0.45 13.90
N ALA A 53 -24.12 -0.75 13.62
CA ALA A 53 -24.60 -0.90 12.25
C ALA A 53 -24.42 0.39 11.43
N ASP A 54 -24.74 1.55 12.03
CA ASP A 54 -24.58 2.86 11.41
C ASP A 54 -23.10 3.16 11.10
N PHE A 55 -22.19 2.82 12.03
CA PHE A 55 -20.75 2.95 11.81
C PHE A 55 -20.26 2.11 10.63
N LEU A 56 -20.67 0.84 10.56
CA LEU A 56 -20.24 -0.06 9.48
C LEU A 56 -20.81 0.40 8.13
N GLN A 57 -22.07 0.82 8.09
CA GLN A 57 -22.69 1.35 6.87
C GLN A 57 -21.99 2.62 6.38
N LYS A 58 -21.65 3.55 7.28
CA LYS A 58 -20.94 4.79 6.95
C LYS A 58 -19.61 4.54 6.21
N TYR A 59 -18.88 3.49 6.59
CA TYR A 59 -17.59 3.15 6.01
C TYR A 59 -17.68 2.03 4.95
N GLN A 60 -18.88 1.69 4.48
CA GLN A 60 -19.13 0.65 3.46
C GLN A 60 -18.50 -0.70 3.82
N LEU A 61 -18.60 -1.07 5.10
CA LEU A 61 -18.11 -2.34 5.63
C LEU A 61 -19.21 -3.42 5.63
N ILE A 62 -20.46 -3.03 5.37
CA ILE A 62 -21.65 -3.86 5.16
C ILE A 62 -22.55 -3.23 4.09
#